data_AF-A0A562IE20-F1
#
_entry.id   AF-A0A562IE20-F1
#
_cell.length_a   1.000
_cell.length_b   1.000
_cell.length_c   1.000
_cell.angle_alpha   90.00
_cell.angle_beta   90.00
_cell.angle_gamma   90.00
#
_symmetry.space_group_name_H-M   'P 1'
#
loop_
_entity.id
_entity.type
_entity.pdbx_description
1 polymer ?
#
loop_
_entity_poly.entity_id
_entity_poly.type
_entity_poly.pdbx_seq_one_letter_code
_entity_poly.pdbx_strand_id
1 'polypeptide(L)'
;MLHRVRAPVGGVRGYEWLTRRFDRAAIAVTSVTQRGSLPQYLGTILLVLVLVPGGALLATGPWGRPVHLWDTPLQLVVGLVTAAAALLAVGARRRLTAMLLVGVTGYGTAMMFVLYGAPDLALTQFLVETATIAVFVLVLRRLPERFSVRPLRRSRWVRRSVGVAVGVVLAGLGLVAAGARTAPSISRDFPEQAVIRAYGRNVVNVTLVDIRAWDTMGELSVLVATATGVASLVFQRSRTGPRPRRPPRPVGRRPRPGGRCGCAAVPPCTPAAGRSSSRWSPG
;
A
#
# COMPACT_ATOMS: atom_id res chain seq x y z
N MET A 1 -20.75 61.68 -30.79
CA MET A 1 -21.77 60.76 -30.24
C MET A 1 -21.16 59.38 -30.11
N LEU A 2 -20.75 58.95 -28.91
CA LEU A 2 -20.43 57.55 -28.64
C LEU A 2 -21.41 57.05 -27.59
N HIS A 3 -22.39 56.28 -28.04
CA HIS A 3 -23.41 55.68 -27.20
C HIS A 3 -22.73 54.61 -26.33
N ARG A 4 -22.46 54.92 -25.06
CA ARG A 4 -21.99 53.91 -24.08
C ARG A 4 -23.12 52.90 -23.87
N VAL A 5 -23.00 51.74 -24.52
CA VAL A 5 -23.85 50.58 -24.27
C VAL A 5 -23.64 50.15 -22.81
N ARG A 6 -24.64 50.40 -21.95
CA ARG A 6 -24.63 49.94 -20.57
C ARG A 6 -24.94 48.44 -20.56
N ALA A 7 -23.88 47.62 -20.54
CA ALA A 7 -24.05 46.20 -20.26
C ALA A 7 -24.59 46.00 -18.82
N PRO A 8 -25.54 45.08 -18.60
CA PRO A 8 -26.20 44.89 -17.29
C PRO A 8 -25.24 44.38 -16.19
N VAL A 9 -24.04 43.94 -16.56
CA VAL A 9 -22.97 43.52 -15.63
C VAL A 9 -21.67 44.21 -16.03
N GLY A 10 -21.07 44.98 -15.11
CA GLY A 10 -19.76 45.59 -15.36
C GLY A 10 -18.67 44.53 -15.49
N GLY A 11 -17.70 44.73 -16.40
CA GLY A 11 -16.62 43.76 -16.67
C GLY A 11 -15.86 43.29 -15.42
N VAL A 12 -15.65 44.18 -14.45
CA VAL A 12 -15.04 43.87 -13.15
C VAL A 12 -15.87 42.86 -12.35
N ARG A 13 -17.20 43.02 -12.30
CA ARG A 13 -18.11 42.08 -11.61
C ARG A 13 -18.16 40.73 -12.31
N GLY A 14 -18.08 40.71 -13.65
CA GLY A 14 -17.97 39.48 -14.42
C GLY A 14 -16.68 38.72 -14.13
N TYR A 15 -15.55 39.42 -14.12
CA TYR A 15 -14.24 38.85 -13.77
C TYR A 15 -14.20 38.29 -12.35
N GLU A 16 -14.66 39.04 -11.35
CA GLU A 16 -14.72 38.58 -9.96
C GLU A 16 -15.65 37.38 -9.76
N TRP A 17 -16.78 37.33 -10.48
CA TRP A 17 -17.66 36.17 -10.42
C TRP A 17 -16.97 34.92 -10.98
N LEU A 18 -16.26 35.07 -12.10
CA LEU A 18 -15.56 33.97 -12.75
C LEU A 18 -14.41 33.42 -11.88
N THR A 19 -13.57 34.29 -11.33
CA THR A 19 -12.45 33.88 -10.46
C THR A 19 -12.96 33.19 -9.19
N ARG A 20 -13.99 33.74 -8.53
CA ARG A 20 -14.59 33.10 -7.35
C ARG A 20 -15.28 31.77 -7.66
N ARG A 21 -15.74 31.54 -8.89
CA ARG A 21 -16.29 30.25 -9.34
C ARG A 21 -15.17 29.25 -9.60
N PHE A 22 -14.09 29.70 -10.23
CA PHE A 22 -12.90 28.89 -10.46
C PHE A 22 -12.26 28.43 -9.15
N ASP A 23 -12.08 29.33 -8.17
CA ASP A 23 -11.52 28.98 -6.85
C ASP A 23 -12.39 27.97 -6.12
N ARG A 24 -13.72 28.16 -6.14
CA ARG A 24 -14.65 27.19 -5.54
C ARG A 24 -14.60 25.84 -6.23
N ALA A 25 -14.48 25.80 -7.55
CA ALA A 25 -14.31 24.57 -8.29
C ALA A 25 -12.98 23.89 -7.94
N ALA A 26 -11.88 24.65 -7.86
CA ALA A 26 -10.56 24.13 -7.49
C ALA A 26 -10.56 23.53 -6.08
N ILE A 27 -11.17 24.22 -5.10
CA ILE A 27 -11.33 23.70 -3.74
C ILE A 27 -12.20 22.44 -3.74
N ALA A 28 -13.32 22.44 -4.47
CA ALA A 28 -14.20 21.29 -4.54
C ALA A 28 -13.49 20.06 -5.15
N VAL A 29 -12.79 20.23 -6.27
CA VAL A 29 -12.03 19.16 -6.92
C VAL A 29 -10.94 18.64 -5.99
N THR A 30 -10.15 19.53 -5.38
CA THR A 30 -9.07 19.15 -4.44
C THR A 30 -9.62 18.42 -3.23
N SER A 31 -10.76 18.85 -2.68
CA SER A 31 -11.42 18.18 -1.55
C SER A 31 -11.96 16.80 -1.90
N VAL A 32 -12.21 16.52 -3.18
CA VAL A 32 -12.66 15.21 -3.66
C VAL A 32 -11.46 14.30 -3.95
N THR A 33 -10.41 14.83 -4.59
CA THR A 33 -9.24 14.07 -5.03
C THR A 33 -8.20 13.87 -3.93
N GLN A 34 -7.91 14.89 -3.12
CA GLN A 34 -6.85 14.90 -2.11
C GLN A 34 -7.39 14.73 -0.67
N ARG A 35 -8.26 13.75 -0.45
CA ARG A 35 -8.80 13.48 0.90
C ARG A 35 -7.79 12.92 1.90
N GLY A 36 -6.57 12.60 1.46
CA GLY A 36 -5.52 12.04 2.30
C GLY A 36 -5.79 10.62 2.80
N SER A 37 -6.80 9.92 2.26
CA SER A 37 -7.18 8.58 2.71
C SER A 37 -6.65 7.49 1.77
N LEU A 38 -5.80 6.60 2.31
CA LEU A 38 -5.23 5.46 1.56
C LEU A 38 -6.30 4.56 0.91
N PRO A 39 -7.41 4.19 1.59
CA PRO A 39 -8.43 3.33 0.99
C PRO A 39 -9.10 3.96 -0.24
N GLN A 40 -9.20 5.29 -0.29
CA GLN A 40 -9.79 5.97 -1.44
C GLN A 40 -8.82 6.00 -2.62
N TYR A 41 -7.55 6.33 -2.41
CA TYR A 41 -6.54 6.27 -3.48
C TYR A 41 -6.45 4.87 -4.08
N LEU A 42 -6.38 3.84 -3.22
CA LEU A 42 -6.38 2.46 -3.68
C LEU A 42 -7.69 2.10 -4.40
N GLY A 43 -8.83 2.54 -3.88
CA GLY A 43 -10.13 2.34 -4.51
C GLY A 43 -10.21 2.94 -5.91
N THR A 44 -9.69 4.16 -6.12
CA THR A 44 -9.64 4.82 -7.43
C THR A 44 -8.75 4.05 -8.41
N ILE A 45 -7.56 3.61 -7.98
CA ILE A 45 -6.64 2.82 -8.82
C ILE A 45 -7.31 1.52 -9.26
N LEU A 46 -7.91 0.78 -8.32
CA LEU A 46 -8.61 -0.47 -8.61
C LEU A 46 -9.84 -0.24 -9.49
N LEU A 47 -10.55 0.87 -9.32
CA LEU A 47 -11.69 1.21 -10.16
C LEU A 47 -11.24 1.49 -11.61
N VAL A 48 -10.15 2.26 -11.80
CA VAL A 48 -9.59 2.50 -13.13
C VAL A 48 -9.12 1.20 -13.78
N LEU A 49 -8.47 0.31 -13.02
CA LEU A 49 -8.08 -1.04 -13.49
C LEU A 49 -9.29 -1.86 -13.97
N VAL A 50 -10.42 -1.79 -13.25
CA VAL A 50 -11.64 -2.51 -13.64
C VAL A 50 -12.30 -1.85 -14.85
N LEU A 51 -12.42 -0.53 -14.88
CA LEU A 51 -13.16 0.18 -15.91
C LEU A 51 -12.40 0.20 -17.25
N VAL A 52 -11.09 0.47 -17.23
CA VAL A 52 -10.33 0.68 -18.46
C VAL A 52 -9.92 -0.67 -19.08
N PRO A 53 -9.03 -1.49 -18.49
CA PRO A 53 -8.75 -2.84 -18.97
C PRO A 53 -9.98 -3.76 -19.04
N GLY A 54 -10.85 -3.74 -18.03
CA GLY A 54 -12.07 -4.57 -18.05
C GLY A 54 -13.06 -4.11 -19.11
N GLY A 55 -13.21 -2.81 -19.33
CA GLY A 55 -13.99 -2.27 -20.45
C GLY A 55 -13.42 -2.69 -21.81
N ALA A 56 -12.09 -2.66 -21.97
CA ALA A 56 -11.41 -3.11 -23.18
C ALA A 56 -11.61 -4.61 -23.44
N LEU A 57 -11.56 -5.45 -22.40
CA LEU A 57 -11.87 -6.89 -22.51
C LEU A 57 -13.30 -7.14 -23.01
N LEU A 58 -14.26 -6.40 -22.47
CA LEU A 58 -15.67 -6.50 -22.89
C LEU A 58 -15.87 -6.00 -24.32
N ALA A 59 -15.21 -4.91 -24.70
CA ALA A 59 -15.31 -4.34 -26.04
C ALA A 59 -14.66 -5.19 -27.13
N THR A 60 -13.54 -5.85 -26.82
CA THR A 60 -12.79 -6.67 -27.80
C THR A 60 -13.33 -8.10 -27.94
N GLY A 61 -14.07 -8.59 -26.94
CA GLY A 61 -14.78 -9.86 -27.03
C GLY A 61 -13.94 -11.12 -27.34
N PRO A 62 -12.74 -11.35 -26.76
CA PRO A 62 -11.83 -12.43 -27.15
C PRO A 62 -12.25 -13.85 -26.68
N TRP A 63 -13.53 -14.09 -26.40
CA TRP A 63 -14.07 -15.23 -25.65
C TRP A 63 -14.16 -16.56 -26.45
N GLY A 64 -13.70 -16.60 -27.70
CA GLY A 64 -13.83 -17.75 -28.59
C GLY A 64 -12.71 -18.80 -28.49
N ARG A 65 -11.72 -18.62 -27.61
CA ARG A 65 -10.58 -19.54 -27.49
C ARG A 65 -10.85 -20.64 -26.47
N PRO A 66 -10.48 -21.90 -26.77
CA PRO A 66 -10.63 -22.99 -25.81
C PRO A 66 -9.76 -22.72 -24.58
N VAL A 67 -10.35 -22.87 -23.40
CA VAL A 67 -9.65 -22.72 -22.12
C VAL A 67 -9.21 -24.09 -21.64
N HIS A 68 -7.89 -24.29 -21.54
CA HIS A 68 -7.33 -25.45 -20.87
C HIS A 68 -7.27 -25.18 -19.36
N LEU A 69 -7.98 -25.98 -18.57
CA LEU A 69 -8.19 -25.68 -17.15
C LEU A 69 -7.06 -26.20 -16.25
N TRP A 70 -6.52 -27.38 -16.54
CA TRP A 70 -5.39 -27.99 -15.83
C TRP A 70 -4.78 -29.10 -16.68
N ASP A 71 -3.46 -29.27 -16.61
CA ASP A 71 -2.75 -30.38 -17.26
C ASP A 71 -2.75 -31.63 -16.37
N THR A 72 -2.67 -31.44 -15.04
CA THR A 72 -2.61 -32.52 -14.06
C THR A 72 -3.61 -32.30 -12.92
N PRO A 73 -4.21 -33.37 -12.36
CA PRO A 73 -5.17 -33.23 -11.26
C PRO A 73 -4.54 -32.59 -10.01
N LEU A 74 -3.22 -32.71 -9.84
CA LEU A 74 -2.50 -32.10 -8.73
C LEU A 74 -2.50 -30.56 -8.80
N GLN A 75 -2.43 -29.97 -10.01
CA GLN A 75 -2.55 -28.52 -10.19
C GLN A 75 -3.92 -28.02 -9.70
N LEU A 76 -4.99 -28.76 -9.98
CA LEU A 76 -6.34 -28.42 -9.53
C LEU A 76 -6.43 -28.44 -8.00
N VAL A 77 -5.88 -29.48 -7.35
CA VAL A 77 -5.86 -29.58 -5.88
C VAL A 77 -5.10 -28.41 -5.26
N VAL A 78 -3.89 -28.11 -5.75
CA VAL A 78 -3.08 -26.98 -5.27
C VAL A 78 -3.79 -25.65 -5.49
N GLY A 79 -4.41 -25.46 -6.66
CA GLY A 79 -5.21 -24.28 -6.97
C GLY A 79 -6.40 -24.09 -6.03
N LEU A 80 -7.15 -25.17 -5.74
CA LEU A 80 -8.28 -25.14 -4.82
C LEU A 80 -7.86 -24.83 -3.38
N VAL A 81 -6.77 -25.43 -2.89
CA VAL A 81 -6.22 -25.15 -1.57
C VAL A 81 -5.78 -23.68 -1.47
N THR A 82 -5.11 -23.17 -2.51
CA THR A 82 -4.68 -21.77 -2.60
C THR A 82 -5.87 -20.81 -2.60
N ALA A 83 -6.90 -21.09 -3.39
CA ALA A 83 -8.12 -20.29 -3.44
C ALA A 83 -8.88 -20.30 -2.10
N ALA A 84 -9.01 -21.47 -1.46
CA ALA A 84 -9.61 -21.59 -0.14
C ALA A 84 -8.83 -20.79 0.91
N ALA A 85 -7.51 -20.90 0.93
CA ALA A 85 -6.66 -20.13 1.83
C ALA A 85 -6.82 -18.62 1.63
N ALA A 86 -6.85 -18.15 0.38
CA ALA A 86 -7.08 -16.75 0.05
C ALA A 86 -8.46 -16.25 0.54
N LEU A 87 -9.52 -17.02 0.32
CA LEU A 87 -10.88 -16.67 0.79
C LEU A 87 -10.97 -16.64 2.32
N LEU A 88 -10.35 -17.60 3.00
CA LEU A 88 -10.29 -17.64 4.45
C LEU A 88 -9.47 -16.47 5.01
N ALA A 89 -8.39 -16.07 4.33
CA ALA A 89 -7.55 -14.93 4.74
C ALA A 89 -8.36 -13.62 4.76
N VAL A 90 -9.26 -13.41 3.79
CA VAL A 90 -10.16 -12.24 3.75
C VAL A 90 -11.12 -12.21 4.95
N GLY A 91 -11.51 -13.38 5.46
CA GLY A 91 -12.37 -13.53 6.65
C GLY A 91 -11.64 -13.47 7.99
N ALA A 92 -10.32 -13.55 7.99
CA ALA A 92 -9.52 -13.70 9.21
C ALA A 92 -9.59 -12.44 10.09
N ARG A 93 -9.88 -12.65 11.39
CA ARG A 93 -10.02 -11.55 12.37
C ARG A 93 -8.71 -11.23 13.10
N ARG A 94 -7.82 -12.21 13.21
CA ARG A 94 -6.51 -12.11 13.85
C ARG A 94 -5.45 -11.96 12.76
N ARG A 95 -4.49 -11.07 12.98
CA ARG A 95 -3.44 -10.76 12.01
C ARG A 95 -2.53 -11.96 11.73
N LEU A 96 -2.18 -12.72 12.77
CA LEU A 96 -1.34 -13.91 12.62
C LEU A 96 -2.04 -14.97 11.75
N THR A 97 -3.33 -15.23 12.01
CA THR A 97 -4.13 -16.16 11.19
C THR A 97 -4.21 -15.70 9.73
N ALA A 98 -4.43 -14.40 9.50
CA ALA A 98 -4.44 -13.85 8.15
C ALA A 98 -3.09 -14.06 7.44
N MET A 99 -1.97 -13.79 8.13
CA MET A 99 -0.63 -13.97 7.56
C MET A 99 -0.28 -15.43 7.29
N LEU A 100 -0.66 -16.37 8.17
CA LEU A 100 -0.45 -17.79 7.90
C LEU A 100 -1.25 -18.26 6.68
N LEU A 101 -2.50 -17.81 6.53
CA LEU A 101 -3.32 -18.14 5.36
C LEU A 101 -2.77 -17.53 4.07
N VAL A 102 -2.25 -16.29 4.13
CA VAL A 102 -1.50 -15.69 3.00
C VAL A 102 -0.24 -16.51 2.71
N GLY A 103 0.47 -16.99 3.73
CA GLY A 103 1.62 -17.88 3.57
C GLY A 103 1.29 -19.15 2.79
N VAL A 104 0.14 -19.78 3.10
CA VAL A 104 -0.35 -20.94 2.33
C VAL A 104 -0.54 -20.59 0.84
N THR A 105 -0.98 -19.38 0.52
CA THR A 105 -1.07 -18.97 -0.89
C THR A 105 0.31 -18.84 -1.54
N GLY A 106 1.31 -18.35 -0.81
CA GLY A 106 2.70 -18.30 -1.26
C GLY A 106 3.31 -19.68 -1.52
N TYR A 107 3.18 -20.61 -0.57
CA TYR A 107 3.61 -22.01 -0.76
C TYR A 107 2.81 -22.70 -1.88
N GLY A 108 1.53 -22.38 -2.05
CA GLY A 108 0.70 -22.85 -3.16
C GLY A 108 1.24 -22.38 -4.52
N THR A 109 1.67 -21.11 -4.63
CA THR A 109 2.32 -20.60 -5.85
C THR A 109 3.67 -21.27 -6.12
N ALA A 110 4.49 -21.51 -5.10
CA ALA A 110 5.75 -22.24 -5.24
C ALA A 110 5.52 -23.68 -5.71
N MET A 111 4.51 -24.35 -5.15
CA MET A 111 4.12 -25.69 -5.60
C MET A 111 3.66 -25.68 -7.05
N MET A 112 2.92 -24.64 -7.47
CA MET A 112 2.54 -24.47 -8.86
C MET A 112 3.76 -24.35 -9.79
N PHE A 113 4.83 -23.66 -9.38
CA PHE A 113 6.09 -23.64 -10.15
C PHE A 113 6.76 -25.00 -10.27
N VAL A 114 6.76 -25.81 -9.19
CA VAL A 114 7.25 -27.19 -9.26
C VAL A 114 6.46 -28.01 -10.28
N LEU A 115 5.14 -27.90 -10.27
CA LEU A 115 4.26 -28.63 -11.19
C LEU A 115 4.43 -28.19 -12.66
N TYR A 116 4.83 -26.94 -12.90
CA TYR A 116 5.18 -26.44 -14.24
C TYR A 116 6.65 -26.69 -14.62
N GLY A 117 7.43 -27.40 -13.80
CA GLY A 117 8.82 -27.74 -14.10
C GLY A 117 9.80 -26.58 -13.94
N ALA A 118 9.47 -25.57 -13.11
CA ALA A 118 10.33 -24.43 -12.80
C ALA A 118 10.91 -24.51 -11.37
N PRO A 119 11.87 -25.41 -11.10
CA PRO A 119 12.37 -25.67 -9.75
C PRO A 119 13.12 -24.48 -9.14
N ASP A 120 13.89 -23.73 -9.93
CA ASP A 120 14.65 -22.57 -9.43
C ASP A 120 13.71 -21.44 -8.94
N LEU A 121 12.62 -21.20 -9.67
CA LEU A 121 11.56 -20.26 -9.27
C LEU A 121 10.84 -20.76 -8.02
N ALA A 122 10.61 -22.07 -7.89
CA ALA A 122 9.99 -22.64 -6.70
C ALA A 122 10.87 -22.48 -5.46
N LEU A 123 12.17 -22.79 -5.56
CA LEU A 123 13.13 -22.68 -4.44
C LEU A 123 13.23 -21.24 -3.94
N THR A 124 13.35 -20.28 -4.87
CA THR A 124 13.38 -18.85 -4.52
C THR A 124 12.07 -18.40 -3.88
N GLN A 125 10.92 -18.83 -4.41
CA GLN A 125 9.62 -18.52 -3.82
C GLN A 125 9.48 -19.09 -2.40
N PHE A 126 9.91 -20.33 -2.15
CA PHE A 126 9.89 -20.89 -0.79
C PHE A 126 10.78 -20.10 0.18
N LEU A 127 11.96 -19.68 -0.26
CA LEU A 127 12.91 -18.93 0.55
C LEU A 127 12.35 -17.54 0.90
N VAL A 128 11.83 -16.82 -0.10
CA VAL A 128 11.21 -15.50 0.07
C VAL A 128 9.95 -15.58 0.91
N GLU A 129 9.11 -16.60 0.74
CA GLU A 129 7.90 -16.80 1.54
C GLU A 129 8.26 -17.02 3.02
N THR A 130 9.24 -17.88 3.29
CA THR A 130 9.72 -18.15 4.65
C THR A 130 10.29 -16.89 5.30
N ALA A 131 11.13 -16.14 4.57
CA ALA A 131 11.70 -14.87 5.06
C ALA A 131 10.61 -13.82 5.32
N THR A 132 9.63 -13.72 4.43
CA THR A 132 8.52 -12.77 4.54
C THR A 132 7.65 -13.09 5.75
N ILE A 133 7.32 -14.35 5.99
CA ILE A 133 6.60 -14.79 7.21
C ILE A 133 7.40 -14.43 8.46
N ALA A 134 8.72 -14.68 8.48
CA ALA A 134 9.57 -14.34 9.62
C ALA A 134 9.55 -12.83 9.91
N VAL A 135 9.73 -11.99 8.90
CA VAL A 135 9.67 -10.52 9.02
C VAL A 135 8.28 -10.07 9.48
N PHE A 136 7.21 -10.61 8.92
CA PHE A 136 5.85 -10.28 9.33
C PHE A 136 5.59 -10.65 10.79
N VAL A 137 6.04 -11.83 11.24
CA VAL A 137 5.91 -12.23 12.65
C VAL A 137 6.63 -11.24 13.57
N LEU A 138 7.84 -10.79 13.21
CA LEU A 138 8.57 -9.77 13.96
C LEU A 138 7.81 -8.43 14.04
N VAL A 139 7.19 -8.00 12.94
CA VAL A 139 6.38 -6.78 12.91
C VAL A 139 5.09 -6.95 13.72
N LEU A 140 4.41 -8.09 13.59
CA LEU A 140 3.17 -8.37 14.30
C LEU A 140 3.36 -8.47 15.81
N ARG A 141 4.54 -8.87 16.30
CA ARG A 141 4.88 -8.83 17.74
C ARG A 141 4.77 -7.42 18.34
N ARG A 142 4.84 -6.35 17.53
CA ARG A 142 4.69 -4.96 18.00
C ARG A 142 3.31 -4.35 17.74
N LEU A 143 2.38 -5.09 17.13
CA LEU A 143 1.06 -4.59 16.75
C LEU A 143 -0.06 -5.33 17.50
N PRO A 144 -1.24 -4.71 17.66
CA PRO A 144 -2.40 -5.39 18.25
C PRO A 144 -2.78 -6.65 17.46
N GLU A 145 -3.14 -7.73 18.14
CA GLU A 145 -3.43 -9.03 17.50
C GLU A 145 -4.58 -8.99 16.49
N ARG A 146 -5.53 -8.07 16.68
CA ARG A 146 -6.76 -7.95 15.88
C ARG A 146 -6.69 -6.71 14.98
N PHE A 147 -7.46 -6.74 13.89
CA PHE A 147 -7.62 -5.55 13.04
C PHE A 147 -8.44 -4.48 13.77
N SER A 148 -7.94 -3.23 13.76
CA SER A 148 -8.38 -2.15 14.66
C SER A 148 -9.68 -1.46 14.23
N VAL A 149 -10.13 -1.60 12.98
CA VAL A 149 -11.22 -0.80 12.41
C VAL A 149 -12.22 -1.70 11.69
N ARG A 150 -13.50 -1.55 12.02
CA ARG A 150 -14.61 -2.19 11.30
C ARG A 150 -15.30 -1.12 10.45
N PRO A 151 -15.17 -1.15 9.12
CA PRO A 151 -15.92 -0.24 8.26
C PRO A 151 -17.43 -0.55 8.36
N LEU A 152 -18.26 0.48 8.14
CA LEU A 152 -19.71 0.37 7.99
C LEU A 152 -20.08 -0.80 7.05
N ARG A 153 -21.21 -1.49 7.31
CA ARG A 153 -21.65 -2.65 6.50
C ARG A 153 -21.67 -2.34 5.00
N ARG A 154 -22.19 -1.17 4.60
CA ARG A 154 -22.22 -0.71 3.20
C ARG A 154 -20.82 -0.61 2.58
N SER A 155 -19.88 0.02 3.28
CA SER A 155 -18.49 0.15 2.82
C SER A 155 -17.82 -1.21 2.64
N ARG A 156 -18.12 -2.18 3.51
CA ARG A 156 -17.59 -3.55 3.39
C ARG A 156 -18.03 -4.24 2.11
N TRP A 157 -19.30 -4.12 1.74
CA TRP A 157 -19.83 -4.72 0.51
C TRP A 157 -19.23 -4.08 -0.73
N VAL A 158 -19.12 -2.76 -0.78
CA VAL A 158 -18.47 -2.03 -1.89
C VAL A 158 -17.01 -2.49 -2.05
N ARG A 159 -16.24 -2.61 -0.96
CA ARG A 159 -14.85 -3.06 -1.05
C ARG A 159 -14.73 -4.50 -1.54
N ARG A 160 -15.68 -5.38 -1.17
CA ARG A 160 -15.72 -6.75 -1.68
C ARG A 160 -16.10 -6.81 -3.14
N SER A 161 -17.10 -6.05 -3.58
CA SER A 161 -17.51 -6.03 -4.98
C SER A 161 -16.39 -5.52 -5.88
N VAL A 162 -15.66 -4.48 -5.45
CA VAL A 162 -14.46 -4.00 -6.16
C VAL A 162 -13.38 -5.10 -6.20
N GLY A 163 -13.10 -5.77 -5.08
CA GLY A 163 -12.13 -6.86 -5.06
C GLY A 163 -12.48 -8.04 -5.99
N VAL A 164 -13.76 -8.43 -6.03
CA VAL A 164 -14.25 -9.46 -6.96
C VAL A 164 -14.12 -8.99 -8.40
N ALA A 165 -14.54 -7.76 -8.71
CA ALA A 165 -14.42 -7.20 -10.05
C ALA A 165 -12.95 -7.17 -10.54
N VAL A 166 -12.02 -6.75 -9.67
CA VAL A 166 -10.58 -6.79 -9.97
C VAL A 166 -10.11 -8.22 -10.24
N GLY A 167 -10.50 -9.18 -9.41
CA GLY A 167 -10.13 -10.59 -9.60
C GLY A 167 -10.63 -11.16 -10.92
N VAL A 168 -11.89 -10.87 -11.28
CA VAL A 168 -12.49 -11.29 -12.56
C VAL A 168 -11.77 -10.65 -13.75
N VAL A 169 -11.50 -9.35 -13.69
CA VAL A 169 -10.77 -8.64 -14.77
C VAL A 169 -9.36 -9.19 -14.93
N LEU A 170 -8.60 -9.38 -13.84
CA LEU A 170 -7.25 -9.93 -13.91
C LEU A 170 -7.22 -11.38 -14.41
N ALA A 171 -8.16 -12.22 -13.98
CA ALA A 171 -8.29 -13.58 -14.49
C ALA A 171 -8.61 -13.59 -15.99
N GLY A 172 -9.55 -12.74 -16.41
CA GLY A 172 -9.90 -12.54 -17.82
C GLY A 172 -8.70 -12.06 -18.66
N LEU A 173 -7.97 -11.04 -18.19
CA LEU A 173 -6.74 -10.58 -18.85
C LEU A 173 -5.71 -11.69 -18.98
N GLY A 174 -5.50 -12.48 -17.92
CA GLY A 174 -4.57 -13.61 -17.93
C GLY A 174 -4.94 -14.66 -18.98
N LEU A 175 -6.23 -15.03 -19.05
CA LEU A 175 -6.74 -15.99 -20.05
C LEU A 175 -6.56 -15.48 -21.48
N VAL A 176 -6.90 -14.21 -21.72
CA VAL A 176 -6.78 -13.59 -23.05
C VAL A 176 -5.32 -13.47 -23.47
N ALA A 177 -4.45 -13.02 -22.57
CA ALA A 177 -3.02 -12.86 -22.83
C ALA A 177 -2.35 -14.22 -23.11
N ALA A 178 -2.74 -15.28 -22.39
CA ALA A 178 -2.24 -16.63 -22.64
C ALA A 178 -2.63 -17.12 -24.04
N GLY A 179 -3.87 -16.88 -24.47
CA GLY A 179 -4.35 -17.25 -25.79
C GLY A 179 -3.86 -16.36 -26.94
N ALA A 180 -3.39 -15.14 -26.66
CA ALA A 180 -2.99 -14.15 -27.67
C ALA A 180 -1.64 -14.40 -28.33
N ARG A 181 -0.89 -15.42 -27.91
CA ARG A 181 0.41 -15.75 -28.49
C ARG A 181 0.26 -16.31 -29.91
N THR A 182 0.60 -15.50 -30.90
CA THR A 182 0.59 -15.86 -32.33
C THR A 182 1.99 -16.04 -32.93
N ALA A 183 2.99 -15.38 -32.35
CA ALA A 183 4.38 -15.47 -32.79
C ALA A 183 5.14 -16.62 -32.08
N PRO A 184 6.16 -17.21 -32.72
CA PRO A 184 7.04 -18.18 -32.07
C PRO A 184 7.75 -17.55 -30.86
N SER A 185 7.93 -18.33 -29.80
CA SER A 185 8.60 -17.84 -28.59
C SER A 185 10.08 -17.56 -28.83
N ILE A 186 10.56 -16.40 -28.38
CA ILE A 186 11.99 -16.05 -28.36
C ILE A 186 12.81 -17.05 -27.52
N SER A 187 12.17 -17.76 -26.59
CA SER A 187 12.83 -18.72 -25.70
C SER A 187 13.24 -20.02 -26.41
N ARG A 188 12.85 -20.23 -27.67
CA ARG A 188 13.23 -21.43 -28.44
C ARG A 188 14.75 -21.56 -28.58
N ASP A 189 15.44 -20.44 -28.73
CA ASP A 189 16.89 -20.42 -28.96
C ASP A 189 17.69 -20.36 -27.65
N PHE A 190 17.03 -20.16 -26.51
CA PHE A 190 17.71 -19.95 -25.22
C PHE A 190 18.51 -21.16 -24.74
N PRO A 191 18.04 -22.42 -24.86
CA PRO A 191 18.83 -23.58 -24.45
C PRO A 191 20.13 -23.73 -25.24
N GLU A 192 20.09 -23.51 -26.55
CA GLU A 192 21.27 -23.58 -27.41
C GLU A 192 22.22 -22.42 -27.12
N GLN A 193 21.71 -21.19 -27.04
CA GLN A 193 22.52 -20.02 -26.72
C GLN A 193 23.15 -20.10 -25.32
N ALA A 194 22.46 -20.68 -24.34
CA ALA A 194 22.99 -20.85 -22.98
C ALA A 194 24.24 -21.74 -22.97
N VAL A 195 24.27 -22.80 -23.78
CA VAL A 195 25.41 -23.70 -23.88
C VAL A 195 26.52 -23.09 -24.75
N ILE A 196 26.18 -22.51 -25.92
CA ILE A 196 27.16 -22.01 -26.88
C ILE A 196 27.85 -20.72 -26.39
N ARG A 197 27.08 -19.78 -25.83
CA ARG A 197 27.58 -18.43 -25.50
C ARG A 197 28.00 -18.27 -24.05
N ALA A 198 27.37 -19.01 -23.14
CA ALA A 198 27.57 -18.87 -21.70
C ALA A 198 28.07 -20.17 -21.03
N TYR A 199 28.28 -21.24 -21.80
CA TYR A 199 28.84 -22.52 -21.34
C TYR A 199 28.08 -23.17 -20.16
N GLY A 200 26.82 -22.79 -19.95
CA GLY A 200 26.02 -23.24 -18.82
C GLY A 200 24.85 -24.14 -19.25
N ARG A 201 24.58 -25.17 -18.44
CA ARG A 201 23.47 -26.13 -18.69
C ARG A 201 22.16 -25.75 -18.00
N ASN A 202 22.21 -24.92 -16.96
CA ASN A 202 21.00 -24.37 -16.34
C ASN A 202 20.59 -23.11 -17.12
N VAL A 203 19.65 -23.29 -18.04
CA VAL A 203 19.14 -22.21 -18.90
C VAL A 203 18.56 -21.05 -18.10
N VAL A 204 17.93 -21.30 -16.95
CA VAL A 204 17.36 -20.25 -16.10
C VAL A 204 18.47 -19.40 -15.49
N ASN A 205 19.44 -20.03 -14.83
CA ASN A 205 20.56 -19.33 -14.21
C ASN A 205 21.38 -18.53 -15.25
N VAL A 206 21.68 -19.14 -16.39
CA VAL A 206 22.39 -18.49 -17.50
C VAL A 206 21.59 -17.31 -18.06
N THR A 207 20.28 -17.44 -18.18
CA THR A 207 19.44 -16.33 -18.64
C THR A 207 19.50 -15.14 -17.68
N LEU A 208 19.50 -15.40 -16.37
CA LEU A 208 19.55 -14.35 -15.35
C LEU A 208 20.91 -13.65 -15.27
N VAL A 209 22.00 -14.42 -15.32
CA VAL A 209 23.36 -13.91 -15.08
C VAL A 209 24.00 -13.35 -16.34
N ASP A 210 23.75 -13.95 -17.52
CA ASP A 210 24.42 -13.56 -18.76
C ASP A 210 23.48 -12.87 -19.74
N ILE A 211 22.43 -13.56 -20.20
CA ILE A 211 21.57 -13.07 -21.29
C ILE A 211 20.80 -11.81 -20.87
N ARG A 212 20.37 -11.75 -19.60
CA ARG A 212 19.58 -10.65 -19.01
C ARG A 212 20.25 -10.06 -17.76
N ALA A 213 21.57 -9.99 -17.75
CA ALA A 213 22.39 -9.49 -16.63
C ALA A 213 21.96 -8.09 -16.11
N TRP A 214 21.43 -7.24 -17.00
CA TRP A 214 20.95 -5.90 -16.62
C TRP A 214 19.73 -5.93 -15.70
N ASP A 215 18.84 -6.92 -15.86
CA ASP A 215 17.67 -7.07 -15.00
C ASP A 215 18.09 -7.49 -13.58
N THR A 216 19.05 -8.41 -13.45
CA THR A 216 19.55 -8.88 -12.14
C THR A 216 20.35 -7.81 -11.39
N MET A 217 21.14 -6.99 -12.09
CA MET A 217 21.78 -5.82 -11.50
C MET A 217 20.74 -4.83 -10.95
N GLY A 218 19.66 -4.60 -11.71
CA GLY A 218 18.56 -3.73 -11.29
C GLY A 218 17.83 -4.26 -10.05
N GLU A 219 17.47 -5.55 -10.04
CA GLU A 219 16.85 -6.21 -8.89
C GLU A 219 17.71 -6.12 -7.63
N LEU A 220 19.01 -6.41 -7.73
CA LEU A 220 19.93 -6.33 -6.60
C LEU A 220 20.06 -4.88 -6.09
N SER A 221 20.08 -3.90 -6.99
CA SER A 221 20.13 -2.48 -6.63
C SER A 221 18.90 -2.05 -5.81
N VAL A 222 17.71 -2.52 -6.17
CA VAL A 222 16.47 -2.28 -5.42
C VAL A 222 16.51 -2.96 -4.05
N LEU A 223 17.03 -4.18 -3.96
CA LEU A 223 17.20 -4.89 -2.68
C LEU A 223 18.14 -4.14 -1.74
N VAL A 224 19.30 -3.69 -2.24
CA VAL A 224 20.27 -2.89 -1.46
C VAL A 224 19.63 -1.58 -1.01
N ALA A 225 18.98 -0.83 -1.91
CA ALA A 225 18.31 0.42 -1.58
C ALA A 225 17.22 0.23 -0.51
N THR A 226 16.42 -0.84 -0.61
CA THR A 226 15.38 -1.19 0.37
C THR A 226 15.98 -1.54 1.72
N ALA A 227 17.02 -2.39 1.75
CA ALA A 227 17.70 -2.78 2.98
C ALA A 227 18.31 -1.57 3.70
N THR A 228 19.01 -0.68 2.97
CA THR A 228 19.56 0.56 3.52
C THR A 228 18.46 1.51 4.01
N GLY A 229 17.36 1.65 3.27
CA GLY A 229 16.22 2.48 3.67
C GLY A 229 15.57 1.99 4.96
N VAL A 230 15.32 0.68 5.08
CA VAL A 230 14.79 0.05 6.31
C VAL A 230 15.77 0.24 7.47
N ALA A 231 17.07 -0.01 7.25
CA ALA A 231 18.08 0.20 8.28
C ALA A 231 18.09 1.65 8.78
N SER A 232 18.08 2.64 7.87
CA SER A 232 18.04 4.06 8.21
C SER A 232 16.83 4.42 9.08
N LEU A 233 15.63 3.93 8.73
CA LEU A 233 14.41 4.16 9.51
C LEU A 233 14.47 3.54 10.92
N VAL A 234 15.04 2.34 11.04
CA VAL A 234 15.19 1.65 12.32
C VAL A 234 16.19 2.40 13.22
N PHE A 235 17.35 2.81 12.68
CA PHE A 235 18.38 3.51 13.45
C PHE A 235 17.98 4.94 13.84
N GLN A 236 17.25 5.68 12.99
CA GLN A 236 16.79 7.03 13.33
C GLN A 236 15.79 7.04 14.49
N ARG A 237 14.88 6.06 14.56
CA ARG A 237 13.89 5.96 15.64
C ARG A 237 14.52 5.74 17.01
N SER A 238 15.72 5.18 17.07
CA SER A 238 16.46 4.94 18.30
C SER A 238 17.14 6.20 18.85
N ARG A 239 17.37 7.23 18.02
CA ARG A 239 18.00 8.50 18.45
C ARG A 239 17.01 9.46 19.11
N THR A 240 15.72 9.39 18.76
CA THR A 240 14.67 10.16 19.44
C THR A 240 14.17 9.35 20.64
N GLY A 241 14.85 9.47 21.78
CA GLY A 241 14.52 8.75 23.02
C GLY A 241 13.04 8.91 23.43
N PRO A 242 12.53 8.06 24.36
CA PRO A 242 11.15 8.14 24.83
C PRO A 242 10.79 9.57 25.21
N ARG A 243 9.70 10.12 24.65
CA ARG A 243 9.20 11.45 25.04
C ARG A 243 9.15 11.52 26.57
N PRO A 244 9.76 12.54 27.21
CA PRO A 244 9.70 12.69 28.66
C PRO A 244 8.24 12.60 29.09
N ARG A 245 7.91 11.53 29.84
CA ARG A 245 6.59 11.44 30.47
C ARG A 245 6.51 12.65 31.38
N ARG A 246 5.57 13.55 31.11
CA ARG A 246 5.25 14.64 32.04
C ARG A 246 5.04 13.99 33.40
N PRO A 247 5.79 14.36 34.45
CA PRO A 247 5.55 13.82 35.77
C PRO A 247 4.08 14.08 36.11
N PRO A 248 3.38 13.10 36.72
CA PRO A 248 1.99 13.29 37.12
C PRO A 248 1.91 14.58 37.94
N ARG A 249 1.04 15.51 37.53
CA ARG A 249 0.80 16.72 38.31
C ARG A 249 0.43 16.27 39.72
N PRO A 250 1.06 16.80 40.78
CA PRO A 250 0.63 16.52 42.13
C PRO A 250 -0.86 16.88 42.20
N VAL A 251 -1.69 15.89 42.50
CA VAL A 251 -3.11 16.08 42.72
C VAL A 251 -3.20 17.01 43.91
N GLY A 252 -3.50 18.29 43.65
CA GLY A 252 -3.75 19.26 44.71
C GLY A 252 -4.79 18.67 45.64
N ARG A 253 -4.41 18.47 46.91
CA ARG A 253 -5.34 18.07 47.96
C ARG A 253 -6.50 19.07 47.94
N ARG A 254 -7.70 18.60 47.58
CA ARG A 254 -8.92 19.38 47.77
C ARG A 254 -9.01 19.76 49.25
N PRO A 255 -9.27 21.03 49.61
CA PRO A 255 -9.57 21.38 50.98
C PRO A 255 -10.79 20.57 51.42
N ARG A 256 -10.69 19.88 52.56
CA ARG A 256 -11.84 19.22 53.19
C ARG A 256 -12.86 20.31 53.57
N PRO A 257 -14.15 20.17 53.23
CA PRO A 257 -15.16 21.07 53.75
C PRO A 257 -15.41 20.69 55.21
N GLY A 258 -14.88 21.49 56.14
CA GLY A 258 -15.07 21.26 57.57
C GLY A 258 -13.90 21.74 58.40
N GLY A 259 -13.83 23.06 58.61
CA GLY A 259 -12.83 23.68 59.46
C GLY A 259 -13.07 25.17 59.56
N ARG A 260 -13.62 25.59 60.70
CA ARG A 260 -14.01 26.93 61.13
C ARG A 260 -13.19 28.09 60.55
N CYS A 261 -13.90 29.16 60.19
CA CYS A 261 -13.36 30.49 59.92
C CYS A 261 -12.39 30.92 61.02
N GLY A 262 -11.12 31.09 60.66
CA GLY A 262 -10.14 31.82 61.44
C GLY A 262 -9.61 32.95 60.58
N CYS A 263 -9.87 34.19 61.00
CA CYS A 263 -9.29 35.40 60.42
C CYS A 263 -7.76 35.26 60.33
N ALA A 264 -7.20 35.35 59.13
CA ALA A 264 -5.77 35.51 58.93
C ALA A 264 -5.54 36.58 57.85
N ALA A 265 -4.66 37.51 58.20
CA ALA A 265 -4.45 38.81 57.58
C ALA A 265 -4.14 38.77 56.08
N VAL A 266 -4.65 39.79 55.39
CA VAL A 266 -4.23 40.19 54.04
C VAL A 266 -2.81 40.75 54.12
N PRO A 267 -1.80 40.19 53.43
CA PRO A 267 -0.53 40.88 53.21
C PRO A 267 -0.70 41.92 52.08
N PRO A 268 -0.01 43.08 52.15
CA PRO A 268 -0.24 44.18 51.24
C PRO A 268 0.28 43.89 49.83
N CYS A 269 -0.45 44.37 48.82
CA CYS A 269 0.00 44.43 47.43
C CYS A 269 1.24 45.33 47.32
N THR A 270 2.38 44.75 46.98
CA THR A 270 3.55 45.48 46.50
C THR A 270 3.49 45.60 44.97
N PRO A 271 3.65 46.80 44.38
CA PRO A 271 3.77 46.93 42.94
C PRO A 271 5.19 46.51 42.52
N ALA A 272 5.30 45.48 41.70
CA ALA A 272 6.58 45.10 41.10
C ALA A 272 6.97 46.16 40.06
N ALA A 273 7.88 47.04 40.48
CA ALA A 273 8.61 47.98 39.64
C ALA A 273 9.34 47.26 38.50
N GLY A 274 9.38 47.92 37.34
CA GLY A 274 10.07 47.45 36.16
C GLY A 274 11.57 47.25 36.37
N ARG A 275 12.13 46.33 35.58
CA ARG A 275 13.54 46.32 35.23
C ARG A 275 13.70 45.73 33.83
N SER A 276 13.88 46.63 32.88
CA SER A 276 14.66 46.41 31.67
C SER A 276 16.10 46.07 32.04
N SER A 277 16.69 45.05 31.42
CA SER A 277 17.96 45.18 30.67
C SER A 277 18.53 43.81 30.30
N SER A 278 18.78 43.67 29.00
CA SER A 278 19.93 43.03 28.36
C SER A 278 20.75 41.98 29.14
N ARG A 279 20.85 40.77 28.57
CA ARG A 279 22.18 40.18 28.33
C ARG A 279 22.18 39.16 27.20
N TRP A 280 22.88 39.52 26.15
CA TRP A 280 23.56 38.63 25.20
C TRP A 280 24.54 37.71 25.93
N SER A 281 24.64 36.45 25.52
CA SER A 281 25.84 35.90 24.83
C SER A 281 25.67 34.41 24.50
N PRO A 282 26.28 33.95 23.39
CA PRO A 282 26.21 32.58 22.89
C PRO A 282 27.32 31.68 23.45
N GLY A 283 27.11 30.38 23.32
CA GLY A 283 28.11 29.31 23.36
C GLY A 283 27.67 28.22 22.39
#